data_AF-A0A1H4YKY1-F1
#
_entry.id   AF-A0A1H4YKY1-F1
#
_cell.length_a   1.000
_cell.length_b   1.000
_cell.length_c   1.000
_cell.angle_alpha   90.00
_cell.angle_beta   90.00
_cell.angle_gamma   90.00
#
_symmetry.space_group_name_H-M   'P 1'
#
loop_
_entity.id
_entity.type
_entity.pdbx_description
1 polymer ?
#
loop_
_entity_poly.entity_id
_entity_poly.type
_entity_poly.pdbx_seq_one_letter_code
_entity_poly.pdbx_strand_id
1 'polypeptide(L)'
;MNNMNKIFYLILLLISVSCAVNKTNSHQVIWVNSSKVPCTGVAPMHCMQIQTGNVLNQDNWTLFYDSIEGFDYIPGNIYKLKVSVISLDPDLVPADASTKKYKLIEVISKTPDVKLNLNDIWVFTHLNGTEITVNSENERPQMEVNLSENRVFGKGACNRFNGSIKKLSGNTLKFDERMMSTKMMCQNMKLEDAFFKILAQTNSYQIKNNHLYLFDSGKKEIARFKKTD
;
A
#
# COMPACT_ATOMS: atom_id res chain seq x y z
N MET A 1 15.06 -67.52 66.97
CA MET A 1 15.92 -66.39 67.36
C MET A 1 16.31 -65.64 66.10
N ASN A 2 15.96 -64.35 66.03
CA ASN A 2 16.76 -63.18 65.60
C ASN A 2 17.66 -63.31 64.36
N ASN A 3 17.80 -62.32 63.48
CA ASN A 3 17.20 -61.01 63.34
C ASN A 3 17.55 -60.45 61.95
N MET A 4 16.71 -59.54 61.53
CA MET A 4 16.79 -58.57 60.44
C MET A 4 18.17 -57.92 60.20
N ASN A 5 18.54 -57.70 58.94
CA ASN A 5 19.13 -56.42 58.51
C ASN A 5 18.87 -56.13 57.02
N LYS A 6 18.21 -54.99 56.80
CA LYS A 6 17.83 -54.37 55.53
C LYS A 6 19.01 -53.57 54.98
N ILE A 7 19.31 -53.68 53.69
CA ILE A 7 19.83 -52.55 52.90
C ILE A 7 19.12 -52.58 51.54
N PHE A 8 18.22 -51.62 51.36
CA PHE A 8 17.43 -51.40 50.16
C PHE A 8 18.26 -50.49 49.24
N TYR A 9 18.74 -50.99 48.10
CA TYR A 9 19.40 -50.17 47.09
C TYR A 9 18.34 -49.35 46.34
N LEU A 10 18.14 -48.10 46.77
CA LEU A 10 17.34 -47.12 46.04
C LEU A 10 18.22 -46.51 44.94
N ILE A 11 18.22 -47.13 43.75
CA ILE A 11 18.81 -46.53 42.55
C ILE A 11 17.88 -45.40 42.11
N LEU A 12 18.26 -44.16 42.44
CA LEU A 12 17.59 -42.96 41.99
C LEU A 12 17.87 -42.77 40.49
N LEU A 13 16.96 -43.25 39.64
CA LEU A 13 17.00 -43.04 38.20
C LEU A 13 16.73 -41.55 37.93
N LEU A 14 17.79 -40.78 37.67
CA LEU A 14 17.71 -39.41 37.15
C LEU A 14 17.12 -39.47 35.74
N ILE A 15 15.80 -39.36 35.64
CA ILE A 15 15.10 -39.16 34.36
C ILE A 15 15.38 -37.73 33.94
N SER A 16 16.38 -37.53 33.09
CA SER A 16 16.57 -36.28 32.37
C SER A 16 15.42 -36.13 31.37
N VAL A 17 14.40 -35.37 31.76
CA VAL A 17 13.36 -34.91 30.82
C VAL A 17 14.04 -33.93 29.86
N SER A 18 14.49 -34.43 28.72
CA SER A 18 14.86 -33.58 27.59
C SER A 18 13.60 -32.90 27.10
N CYS A 19 13.39 -31.62 27.46
CA CYS A 19 12.40 -30.78 26.81
C CYS A 19 12.75 -30.69 25.32
N ALA A 20 12.05 -31.44 24.49
CA ALA A 20 12.08 -31.22 23.05
C ALA A 20 11.44 -29.86 22.79
N VAL A 21 12.26 -28.88 22.41
CA VAL A 21 11.81 -27.56 21.97
C VAL A 21 10.93 -27.75 20.74
N ASN A 22 9.62 -27.58 20.89
CA ASN A 22 8.65 -27.71 19.80
C ASN A 22 8.71 -26.49 18.87
N LYS A 23 9.76 -26.40 18.04
CA LYS A 23 9.81 -25.48 16.91
C LYS A 23 8.69 -25.85 15.94
N THR A 24 7.64 -25.03 15.90
CA THR A 24 6.55 -25.23 14.94
C THR A 24 6.89 -24.47 13.68
N ASN A 25 7.21 -25.20 12.61
CA ASN A 25 7.41 -24.65 11.27
C ASN A 25 6.09 -24.71 10.52
N SER A 26 5.60 -23.55 10.07
CA SER A 26 4.41 -23.47 9.24
C SER A 26 4.70 -22.71 7.96
N HIS A 27 4.06 -23.10 6.87
CA HIS A 27 4.14 -22.36 5.61
C HIS A 27 2.97 -21.40 5.50
N GLN A 28 3.26 -20.17 5.09
CA GLN A 28 2.25 -19.12 4.93
C GLN A 28 2.45 -18.40 3.61
N VAL A 29 1.34 -17.98 3.00
CA VAL A 29 1.36 -17.04 1.87
C VAL A 29 1.20 -15.64 2.42
N ILE A 30 2.11 -14.75 2.01
CA ILE A 30 2.14 -13.34 2.42
C ILE A 30 2.18 -12.46 1.17
N TRP A 31 1.32 -11.46 1.12
CA TRP A 31 1.43 -10.36 0.16
C TRP A 31 2.25 -9.23 0.77
N VAL A 32 3.10 -8.58 -0.01
CA VAL A 32 3.88 -7.40 0.40
C VAL A 32 3.52 -6.23 -0.50
N ASN A 33 3.20 -5.08 0.10
CA ASN A 33 2.80 -3.86 -0.61
C ASN A 33 3.98 -3.19 -1.33
N SER A 34 3.67 -2.37 -2.32
CA SER A 34 4.61 -1.63 -3.16
C SER A 34 5.30 -0.45 -2.48
N SER A 35 4.86 -0.06 -1.28
CA SER A 35 5.51 0.96 -0.47
C SER A 35 5.70 0.49 0.98
N LYS A 36 6.82 0.94 1.57
CA LYS A 36 7.02 0.96 3.01
C LYS A 36 6.45 2.25 3.58
N VAL A 37 6.06 2.22 4.85
CA VAL A 37 5.53 3.40 5.56
C VAL A 37 6.33 3.66 6.83
N PRO A 38 6.42 4.92 7.29
CA PRO A 38 7.02 5.24 8.58
C PRO A 38 6.39 4.42 9.70
N CYS A 39 7.20 3.84 10.57
CA CYS A 39 6.80 3.06 11.73
C CYS A 39 7.87 3.16 12.83
N THR A 40 7.53 2.76 14.05
CA THR A 40 8.47 2.75 15.18
C THR A 40 8.57 1.35 15.75
N GLY A 41 9.78 0.81 15.81
CA GLY A 41 10.12 -0.37 16.62
C GLY A 41 11.01 0.08 17.78
N VAL A 42 12.26 -0.40 17.81
CA VAL A 42 13.29 0.13 18.72
C VAL A 42 13.67 1.58 18.37
N ALA A 43 13.57 1.95 17.09
CA ALA A 43 13.78 3.31 16.57
C ALA A 43 12.81 3.61 15.41
N PRO A 44 12.65 4.88 15.00
CA PRO A 44 11.92 5.23 13.79
C PRO A 44 12.56 4.57 12.56
N MET A 45 11.72 3.92 11.74
CA MET A 45 12.15 3.22 10.53
C MET A 45 10.99 3.18 9.51
N HIS A 46 11.19 2.48 8.40
CA HIS A 46 10.16 2.23 7.41
C HIS A 46 9.81 0.74 7.36
N CYS A 47 8.57 0.40 7.74
CA CYS A 47 8.08 -0.97 7.79
C CYS A 47 7.46 -1.39 6.47
N MET A 48 7.60 -2.67 6.13
CA MET A 48 6.79 -3.26 5.07
C MET A 48 5.33 -3.31 5.52
N GLN A 49 4.44 -3.38 4.54
CA GLN A 49 3.03 -3.60 4.78
C GLN A 49 2.65 -4.93 4.14
N ILE A 50 2.01 -5.80 4.90
CA ILE A 50 1.72 -7.16 4.45
C ILE A 50 0.24 -7.53 4.60
N GLN A 51 -0.14 -8.60 3.92
CA GLN A 51 -1.38 -9.35 4.14
C GLN A 51 -1.07 -10.83 4.13
N THR A 52 -1.86 -11.63 4.83
CA THR A 52 -1.70 -13.08 4.84
C THR A 52 -2.86 -13.76 4.14
N GLY A 53 -2.57 -14.89 3.49
CA GLY A 53 -3.57 -15.66 2.74
C GLY A 53 -3.40 -15.58 1.22
N ASN A 54 -4.28 -16.29 0.52
CA ASN A 54 -4.12 -16.53 -0.92
C ASN A 54 -4.67 -15.42 -1.82
N VAL A 55 -5.54 -14.57 -1.28
CA VAL A 55 -6.27 -13.51 -2.00
C VAL A 55 -5.80 -12.16 -1.48
N LEU A 56 -5.46 -11.25 -2.40
CA LEU A 56 -5.07 -9.88 -2.07
C LEU A 56 -6.31 -9.01 -1.85
N ASN A 57 -6.35 -8.27 -0.74
CA ASN A 57 -7.32 -7.21 -0.51
C ASN A 57 -6.61 -5.85 -0.49
N GLN A 58 -6.79 -5.04 -1.53
CA GLN A 58 -6.04 -3.77 -1.69
C GLN A 58 -6.20 -2.78 -0.52
N ASP A 59 -7.26 -2.89 0.29
CA ASP A 59 -7.59 -1.96 1.38
C ASP A 59 -7.12 -2.43 2.78
N ASN A 60 -6.61 -3.65 2.95
CA ASN A 60 -6.42 -4.25 4.28
C ASN A 60 -4.96 -4.59 4.60
N TRP A 61 -4.07 -3.61 4.59
CA TRP A 61 -2.65 -3.83 4.89
C TRP A 61 -2.33 -3.73 6.38
N THR A 62 -1.45 -4.61 6.88
CA THR A 62 -0.93 -4.56 8.24
C THR A 62 0.57 -4.26 8.26
N LEU A 63 1.05 -3.50 9.25
CA LEU A 63 2.48 -3.23 9.41
C LEU A 63 3.24 -4.52 9.73
N PHE A 64 4.38 -4.68 9.06
CA PHE A 64 5.32 -5.76 9.28
C PHE A 64 6.65 -5.19 9.76
N TYR A 65 6.91 -5.38 11.05
CA TYR A 65 8.08 -4.85 11.75
C TYR A 65 9.31 -5.76 11.63
N ASP A 66 9.11 -6.99 11.19
CA ASP A 66 10.16 -8.00 11.02
C ASP A 66 10.82 -7.93 9.64
N SER A 67 11.80 -8.81 9.43
CA SER A 67 12.39 -9.08 8.13
C SER A 67 12.03 -10.49 7.65
N ILE A 68 12.11 -10.70 6.33
CA ILE A 68 11.98 -12.01 5.71
C ILE A 68 13.37 -12.37 5.19
N GLU A 69 14.02 -13.36 5.80
CA GLU A 69 15.34 -13.84 5.39
C GLU A 69 15.29 -14.28 3.91
N GLY A 70 16.21 -13.75 3.09
CA GLY A 70 16.30 -14.05 1.67
C GLY A 70 15.34 -13.27 0.77
N PHE A 71 14.61 -12.28 1.29
CA PHE A 71 13.73 -11.41 0.49
C PHE A 71 14.30 -10.00 0.32
N ASP A 72 14.73 -9.68 -0.90
CA ASP A 72 15.19 -8.35 -1.29
C ASP A 72 14.03 -7.50 -1.82
N TYR A 73 13.50 -6.65 -0.94
CA TYR A 73 12.39 -5.76 -1.27
C TYR A 73 12.80 -4.67 -2.25
N ILE A 74 12.14 -4.62 -3.41
CA ILE A 74 12.25 -3.51 -4.37
C ILE A 74 10.93 -2.71 -4.34
N PRO A 75 10.95 -1.41 -4.00
CA PRO A 75 9.78 -0.53 -4.03
C PRO A 75 9.08 -0.54 -5.39
N GLY A 76 7.80 -0.18 -5.39
CA GLY A 76 6.98 -0.09 -6.60
C GLY A 76 6.38 -1.41 -7.09
N ASN A 77 6.62 -2.51 -6.39
CA ASN A 77 6.10 -3.83 -6.75
C ASN A 77 5.26 -4.43 -5.62
N ILE A 78 4.14 -5.04 -5.98
CA ILE A 78 3.38 -5.92 -5.09
C ILE A 78 3.93 -7.34 -5.25
N TYR A 79 4.21 -7.99 -4.13
CA TYR A 79 4.72 -9.36 -4.11
C TYR A 79 3.69 -10.31 -3.51
N LYS A 80 3.63 -11.53 -4.04
CA LYS A 80 3.04 -12.69 -3.36
C LYS A 80 4.16 -13.66 -3.04
N LEU A 81 4.36 -13.95 -1.76
CA LEU A 81 5.46 -14.76 -1.26
C LEU A 81 4.91 -16.01 -0.58
N LYS A 82 5.66 -17.11 -0.68
CA LYS A 82 5.54 -18.25 0.22
C LYS A 82 6.69 -18.17 1.21
N VAL A 83 6.38 -18.20 2.51
CA VAL A 83 7.38 -18.11 3.57
C VAL A 83 7.25 -19.27 4.55
N SER A 84 8.38 -19.66 5.14
CA SER A 84 8.41 -20.48 6.35
C SER A 84 8.38 -19.56 7.56
N VAL A 85 7.40 -19.76 8.44
CA VAL A 85 7.29 -19.07 9.72
C VAL A 85 7.71 -20.03 10.82
N ILE A 86 8.75 -19.64 11.55
CA ILE A 86 9.32 -20.38 12.68
C ILE A 86 8.89 -19.64 13.94
N SER A 87 8.08 -20.27 14.77
CA SER A 87 7.75 -19.76 16.11
C SER A 87 8.83 -20.21 17.10
N LEU A 88 9.41 -19.24 17.81
CA LEU A 88 10.36 -19.45 18.89
C LEU A 88 9.64 -19.38 20.24
N ASP A 89 10.20 -20.10 21.21
CA ASP A 89 9.70 -20.08 22.59
C ASP A 89 9.86 -18.66 23.18
N PRO A 90 8.77 -18.02 23.66
CA PRO A 90 8.85 -16.69 24.26
C PRO A 90 9.86 -16.57 25.39
N ASP A 91 10.07 -17.64 26.16
CA ASP A 91 10.99 -17.63 27.31
C ASP A 91 12.47 -17.57 26.88
N LEU A 92 12.75 -17.85 25.61
CA LEU A 92 14.09 -17.86 25.03
C LEU A 92 14.38 -16.64 24.15
N VAL A 93 13.41 -15.73 24.00
CA VAL A 93 13.52 -14.56 23.14
C VAL A 93 13.63 -13.31 24.03
N PRO A 94 14.61 -12.43 23.80
CA PRO A 94 14.69 -11.15 24.48
C PRO A 94 13.37 -10.37 24.40
N ALA A 95 13.04 -9.59 25.43
CA ALA A 95 11.77 -8.87 25.52
C ALA A 95 11.50 -7.91 24.34
N ASP A 96 12.54 -7.49 23.62
CA ASP A 96 12.53 -6.58 22.47
C ASP A 96 12.57 -7.31 21.11
N ALA A 97 12.67 -8.64 21.09
CA ALA A 97 12.80 -9.42 19.87
C ALA A 97 11.50 -10.16 19.52
N SER A 98 11.22 -10.27 18.21
CA SER A 98 10.06 -11.01 17.70
C SER A 98 10.22 -12.52 17.99
N THR A 99 9.16 -13.14 18.50
CA THR A 99 9.07 -14.59 18.69
C THR A 99 8.88 -15.34 17.36
N LYS A 100 8.79 -14.63 16.23
CA LYS A 100 8.65 -15.22 14.90
C LYS A 100 9.86 -14.91 14.04
N LYS A 101 10.30 -15.90 13.27
CA LYS A 101 11.28 -15.73 12.19
C LYS A 101 10.66 -16.14 10.86
N TYR A 102 10.86 -15.32 9.85
CA TYR A 102 10.32 -15.54 8.51
C TYR A 102 11.48 -15.81 7.55
N LYS A 103 11.36 -16.90 6.79
CA LYS A 103 12.31 -17.23 5.72
C LYS A 103 11.58 -17.38 4.40
N LEU A 104 12.07 -16.72 3.36
CA LEU A 104 11.52 -16.84 2.03
C LEU A 104 11.69 -18.28 1.53
N ILE A 105 10.60 -18.89 1.06
CA ILE A 105 10.63 -20.15 0.32
C ILE A 105 10.59 -19.84 -1.18
N GLU A 106 9.66 -18.97 -1.59
CA GLU A 106 9.38 -18.71 -3.00
C GLU A 106 8.75 -17.33 -3.20
N VAL A 107 9.13 -16.63 -4.27
CA VAL A 107 8.38 -15.49 -4.80
C VAL A 107 7.36 -16.02 -5.80
N ILE A 108 6.11 -16.18 -5.37
CA ILE A 108 5.02 -16.68 -6.21
C ILE A 108 4.70 -15.66 -7.33
N SER A 109 4.70 -14.37 -7.01
CA SER A 109 4.55 -13.31 -8.01
C SER A 109 5.20 -12.01 -7.57
N LYS A 110 5.59 -11.21 -8.58
CA LYS A 110 6.05 -9.83 -8.44
C LYS A 110 5.43 -9.03 -9.58
N THR A 111 4.60 -8.06 -9.25
CA THR A 111 3.90 -7.22 -10.25
C THR A 111 4.10 -5.75 -9.92
N PRO A 112 4.45 -4.90 -10.90
CA PRO A 112 4.45 -3.45 -10.70
C PRO A 112 3.09 -2.98 -10.19
N ASP A 113 3.11 -2.04 -9.25
CA ASP A 113 1.89 -1.44 -8.75
C ASP A 113 1.40 -0.37 -9.70
N VAL A 114 0.40 -0.73 -10.50
CA VAL A 114 -0.19 0.15 -11.51
C VAL A 114 -0.72 1.47 -10.95
N LYS A 115 -1.02 1.55 -9.63
CA LYS A 115 -1.45 2.80 -9.01
C LYS A 115 -0.38 3.88 -9.07
N LEU A 116 0.89 3.49 -9.10
CA LEU A 116 2.02 4.41 -9.13
C LEU A 116 2.13 5.16 -10.46
N ASN A 117 1.54 4.61 -11.53
CA ASN A 117 1.45 5.31 -12.82
C ASN A 117 0.57 6.57 -12.74
N LEU A 118 -0.21 6.75 -11.66
CA LEU A 118 -0.97 7.97 -11.44
C LEU A 118 -0.08 9.15 -11.04
N ASN A 119 1.11 8.90 -10.48
CA ASN A 119 2.06 9.93 -10.02
C ASN A 119 2.73 10.63 -11.21
N ASP A 120 2.05 11.63 -11.76
CA ASP A 120 2.45 12.30 -13.00
C ASP A 120 1.76 13.67 -13.15
N ILE A 121 2.10 14.36 -14.24
CA ILE A 121 1.40 15.54 -14.71
C ILE A 121 0.42 15.14 -15.83
N TRP A 122 -0.83 15.54 -15.65
CA TRP A 122 -1.97 15.17 -16.46
C TRP A 122 -2.61 16.40 -17.09
N VAL A 123 -2.56 16.50 -18.41
CA VAL A 123 -3.16 17.60 -19.20
C VAL A 123 -4.60 17.26 -19.56
N PHE A 124 -5.54 18.14 -19.26
CA PHE A 124 -6.96 17.90 -19.51
C PHE A 124 -7.29 17.97 -21.01
N THR A 125 -7.97 16.94 -21.52
CA THR A 125 -8.25 16.78 -22.95
C THR A 125 -9.73 16.62 -23.26
N HIS A 126 -10.49 15.87 -22.45
CA HIS A 126 -11.90 15.62 -22.72
C HIS A 126 -12.76 15.83 -21.48
N LEU A 127 -13.92 16.44 -21.69
CA LEU A 127 -15.00 16.61 -20.70
C LEU A 127 -16.19 15.77 -21.15
N ASN A 128 -16.62 14.80 -20.32
CA ASN A 128 -17.73 13.89 -20.64
C ASN A 128 -17.60 13.19 -22.02
N GLY A 129 -16.37 12.83 -22.42
CA GLY A 129 -16.08 12.15 -23.69
C GLY A 129 -15.89 13.07 -24.90
N THR A 130 -16.15 14.38 -24.77
CA THR A 130 -15.93 15.36 -25.85
C THR A 130 -14.61 16.10 -25.64
N GLU A 131 -13.82 16.26 -26.70
CA GLU A 131 -12.59 17.05 -26.65
C GLU A 131 -12.89 18.51 -26.29
N ILE A 132 -12.10 19.08 -25.37
CA ILE A 132 -12.29 20.45 -24.94
C ILE A 132 -11.67 21.43 -25.94
N THR A 133 -12.34 22.56 -26.15
CA THR A 133 -11.80 23.72 -26.86
C THR A 133 -11.36 24.77 -25.86
N VAL A 134 -10.14 25.30 -26.04
CA VAL A 134 -9.59 26.40 -25.25
C VAL A 134 -9.23 27.56 -26.18
N ASN A 135 -9.33 28.80 -25.70
CA ASN A 135 -8.97 29.96 -26.51
C ASN A 135 -7.44 30.12 -26.63
N SER A 136 -6.72 29.60 -25.63
CA SER A 136 -5.27 29.56 -25.56
C SER A 136 -4.84 28.30 -24.82
N GLU A 137 -3.70 27.72 -25.19
CA GLU A 137 -3.12 26.58 -24.45
C GLU A 137 -2.81 26.91 -22.98
N ASN A 138 -2.64 28.20 -22.64
CA ASN A 138 -2.52 28.63 -21.25
C ASN A 138 -3.81 28.42 -20.43
N GLU A 139 -4.97 28.32 -21.08
CA GLU A 139 -6.26 28.01 -20.43
C GLU A 139 -6.52 26.50 -20.36
N ARG A 140 -5.61 25.65 -20.84
CA ARG A 140 -5.79 24.19 -20.75
C ARG A 140 -5.50 23.72 -19.32
N PRO A 141 -6.48 23.12 -18.62
CA PRO A 141 -6.25 22.64 -17.27
C PRO A 141 -5.18 21.55 -17.21
N GLN A 142 -4.40 21.55 -16.13
CA GLN A 142 -3.36 20.57 -15.84
C GLN A 142 -3.41 20.19 -14.37
N MET A 143 -3.13 18.93 -14.08
CA MET A 143 -3.18 18.35 -12.75
C MET A 143 -1.92 17.52 -12.52
N GLU A 144 -1.14 17.88 -11.52
CA GLU A 144 -0.06 17.07 -10.99
C GLU A 144 -0.55 16.24 -9.81
N VAL A 145 -0.24 14.95 -9.84
CA VAL A 145 -0.52 14.02 -8.75
C VAL A 145 0.79 13.60 -8.12
N ASN A 146 0.91 13.86 -6.81
CA ASN A 146 2.04 13.43 -6.00
C ASN A 146 1.56 12.39 -4.98
N LEU A 147 1.85 11.12 -5.23
CA LEU A 147 1.47 10.01 -4.36
C LEU A 147 2.35 9.87 -3.12
N SER A 148 3.55 10.46 -3.12
CA SER A 148 4.39 10.49 -1.92
C SER A 148 3.82 11.40 -0.84
N GLU A 149 3.17 12.49 -1.24
CA GLU A 149 2.49 13.44 -0.35
C GLU A 149 0.98 13.20 -0.24
N ASN A 150 0.42 12.27 -1.02
CA ASN A 150 -1.03 12.12 -1.24
C ASN A 150 -1.72 13.44 -1.64
N ARG A 151 -1.07 14.21 -2.51
CA ARG A 151 -1.52 15.54 -2.94
C ARG A 151 -1.82 15.60 -4.42
N VAL A 152 -2.70 16.54 -4.75
CA VAL A 152 -3.03 16.91 -6.12
C VAL A 152 -3.04 18.43 -6.22
N PHE A 153 -2.41 18.97 -7.24
CA PHE A 153 -2.35 20.41 -7.45
C PHE A 153 -2.20 20.72 -8.92
N GLY A 154 -2.42 21.96 -9.31
CA GLY A 154 -2.27 22.35 -10.70
C GLY A 154 -3.00 23.64 -11.03
N LYS A 155 -3.43 23.72 -12.28
CA LYS A 155 -4.14 24.87 -12.83
C LYS A 155 -5.41 24.40 -13.51
N GLY A 156 -6.54 25.02 -13.18
CA GLY A 156 -7.76 24.95 -13.97
C GLY A 156 -7.62 25.74 -15.28
N ALA A 157 -8.75 26.16 -15.84
CA ALA A 157 -8.75 27.07 -16.98
C ALA A 157 -8.31 28.48 -16.56
N CYS A 158 -8.59 28.86 -15.31
CA CYS A 158 -8.30 30.19 -14.77
C CYS A 158 -7.42 30.12 -13.51
N ASN A 159 -7.85 29.38 -12.49
CA ASN A 159 -7.23 29.43 -11.17
C ASN A 159 -6.25 28.29 -10.92
N ARG A 160 -5.33 28.53 -10.00
CA ARG A 160 -4.50 27.46 -9.44
C ARG A 160 -5.26 26.76 -8.33
N PHE A 161 -5.06 25.46 -8.21
CA PHE A 161 -5.68 24.66 -7.16
C PHE A 161 -4.69 23.77 -6.44
N ASN A 162 -5.07 23.38 -5.23
CA ASN A 162 -4.36 22.44 -4.39
C ASN A 162 -5.36 21.65 -3.55
N GLY A 163 -5.10 20.37 -3.35
CA GLY A 163 -5.85 19.51 -2.45
C GLY A 163 -5.17 18.17 -2.24
N SER A 164 -5.93 17.23 -1.70
CA SER A 164 -5.42 15.93 -1.28
C SER A 164 -6.20 14.80 -1.92
N ILE A 165 -5.60 13.61 -1.94
CA ILE A 165 -6.27 12.38 -2.33
C ILE A 165 -6.87 11.77 -1.07
N LYS A 166 -8.21 11.71 -0.99
CA LYS A 166 -8.97 11.15 0.13
C LYS A 166 -8.94 9.63 0.16
N LYS A 167 -8.95 8.98 -1.01
CA LYS A 167 -8.81 7.51 -1.12
C LYS A 167 -8.13 7.13 -2.43
N LEU A 168 -7.11 6.27 -2.36
CA LEU A 168 -6.49 5.60 -3.51
C LEU A 168 -6.29 4.13 -3.19
N SER A 169 -7.03 3.25 -3.85
CA SER A 169 -6.92 1.80 -3.67
C SER A 169 -7.47 1.03 -4.85
N GLY A 170 -6.64 0.18 -5.45
CA GLY A 170 -6.93 -0.42 -6.75
C GLY A 170 -7.30 0.67 -7.78
N ASN A 171 -8.51 0.57 -8.33
CA ASN A 171 -9.08 1.54 -9.27
C ASN A 171 -9.91 2.65 -8.61
N THR A 172 -10.05 2.64 -7.29
CA THR A 172 -10.73 3.71 -6.55
C THR A 172 -9.80 4.90 -6.45
N LEU A 173 -10.28 6.07 -6.88
CA LEU A 173 -9.63 7.36 -6.68
C LEU A 173 -10.71 8.35 -6.24
N LYS A 174 -10.52 8.94 -5.06
CA LYS A 174 -11.35 10.03 -4.56
C LYS A 174 -10.45 11.16 -4.13
N PHE A 175 -10.74 12.33 -4.65
CA PHE A 175 -10.13 13.56 -4.17
C PHE A 175 -10.84 14.06 -2.91
N ASP A 176 -10.13 14.84 -2.10
CA ASP A 176 -10.75 15.51 -0.96
C ASP A 176 -11.74 16.58 -1.45
N GLU A 177 -12.86 16.72 -0.74
CA GLU A 177 -13.91 17.68 -1.08
C GLU A 177 -13.46 19.13 -0.83
N ARG A 178 -12.42 19.34 -0.02
CA ARG A 178 -11.89 20.65 0.36
C ARG A 178 -10.73 21.08 -0.53
N MET A 179 -11.00 21.20 -1.84
CA MET A 179 -10.05 21.80 -2.78
C MET A 179 -9.88 23.30 -2.49
N MET A 180 -8.64 23.75 -2.35
CA MET A 180 -8.31 25.17 -2.30
C MET A 180 -8.06 25.67 -3.72
N SER A 181 -8.61 26.84 -4.05
CA SER A 181 -8.39 27.50 -5.34
C SER A 181 -8.23 29.00 -5.17
N THR A 182 -7.44 29.63 -6.04
CA THR A 182 -7.40 31.10 -6.13
C THR A 182 -8.70 31.65 -6.72
N LYS A 183 -8.93 32.96 -6.64
CA LYS A 183 -10.07 33.63 -7.29
C LYS A 183 -9.59 34.73 -8.22
N MET A 184 -9.43 34.39 -9.50
CA MET A 184 -9.15 35.29 -10.60
C MET A 184 -10.37 35.38 -11.51
N MET A 185 -10.54 36.52 -12.18
CA MET A 185 -11.57 36.73 -13.18
C MET A 185 -11.00 36.40 -14.56
N CYS A 186 -11.53 35.37 -15.22
CA CYS A 186 -11.13 34.97 -16.58
C CYS A 186 -12.36 34.81 -17.48
N GLN A 187 -12.14 34.73 -18.79
CA GLN A 187 -13.22 34.57 -19.78
C GLN A 187 -13.89 33.17 -19.71
N ASN A 188 -13.10 32.12 -19.43
CA ASN A 188 -13.58 30.73 -19.48
C ASN A 188 -13.97 30.14 -18.11
N MET A 189 -14.84 30.83 -17.37
CA MET A 189 -15.33 30.34 -16.07
C MET A 189 -16.17 29.06 -16.17
N LYS A 190 -16.82 28.81 -17.31
CA LYS A 190 -17.60 27.57 -17.52
C LYS A 190 -16.72 26.33 -17.49
N LEU A 191 -15.55 26.37 -18.16
CA LEU A 191 -14.60 25.25 -18.14
C LEU A 191 -13.97 25.09 -16.75
N GLU A 192 -13.70 26.19 -16.06
CA GLU A 192 -13.23 26.20 -14.68
C GLU A 192 -14.19 25.44 -13.76
N ASP A 193 -15.47 25.85 -13.73
CA ASP A 193 -16.48 25.22 -12.87
C ASP A 193 -16.68 23.74 -13.21
N ALA A 194 -16.68 23.40 -14.51
CA ALA A 194 -16.77 22.03 -14.96
C ALA A 194 -15.58 21.17 -14.51
N PHE A 195 -14.37 21.73 -14.54
CA PHE A 195 -13.15 21.05 -14.11
C PHE A 195 -13.19 20.71 -12.61
N PHE A 196 -13.54 21.66 -11.74
CA PHE A 196 -13.66 21.38 -10.30
C PHE A 196 -14.80 20.41 -9.98
N LYS A 197 -15.90 20.46 -10.75
CA LYS A 197 -17.00 19.50 -10.62
C LYS A 197 -16.54 18.07 -10.94
N ILE A 198 -15.71 17.88 -11.97
CA ILE A 198 -15.11 16.56 -12.27
C ILE A 198 -14.32 16.06 -11.06
N LEU A 199 -13.43 16.89 -10.49
CA LEU A 199 -12.59 16.47 -9.37
C LEU A 199 -13.46 16.02 -8.18
N ALA A 200 -14.52 16.78 -7.87
CA ALA A 200 -15.46 16.42 -6.80
C ALA A 200 -16.27 15.14 -7.09
N GLN A 201 -16.59 14.86 -8.35
CA GLN A 201 -17.39 13.71 -8.76
C GLN A 201 -16.57 12.43 -9.01
N THR A 202 -15.25 12.53 -9.04
CA THR A 202 -14.36 11.39 -9.33
C THR A 202 -14.48 10.33 -8.24
N ASN A 203 -14.79 9.10 -8.66
CA ASN A 203 -14.93 7.94 -7.78
C ASN A 203 -13.97 6.80 -8.16
N SER A 204 -13.60 6.71 -9.43
CA SER A 204 -12.65 5.71 -9.91
C SER A 204 -11.86 6.23 -11.10
N TYR A 205 -10.76 5.55 -11.40
CA TYR A 205 -9.87 5.90 -12.50
C TYR A 205 -9.37 4.67 -13.27
N GLN A 206 -8.91 4.93 -14.49
CA GLN A 206 -8.17 3.98 -15.30
C GLN A 206 -7.06 4.70 -16.04
N ILE A 207 -5.91 4.06 -16.17
CA ILE A 207 -4.80 4.53 -17.01
C ILE A 207 -4.64 3.56 -18.18
N LYS A 208 -4.67 4.08 -19.42
CA LYS A 208 -4.45 3.31 -20.64
C LYS A 208 -3.83 4.20 -21.71
N ASN A 209 -2.82 3.72 -22.42
CA ASN A 209 -2.20 4.40 -23.56
C ASN A 209 -1.81 5.87 -23.24
N ASN A 210 -1.13 6.11 -22.11
CA ASN A 210 -0.75 7.45 -21.62
C ASN A 210 -1.94 8.41 -21.38
N HIS A 211 -3.15 7.87 -21.21
CA HIS A 211 -4.33 8.64 -20.83
C HIS A 211 -4.84 8.20 -19.46
N LEU A 212 -5.21 9.19 -18.65
CA LEU A 212 -5.94 9.01 -17.40
C LEU A 212 -7.42 9.29 -17.65
N TYR A 213 -8.25 8.32 -17.33
CA TYR A 213 -9.71 8.40 -17.41
C TYR A 213 -10.26 8.47 -15.99
N LEU A 214 -11.12 9.46 -15.73
CA LEU A 214 -11.84 9.58 -14.46
C LEU A 214 -13.31 9.26 -14.67
N PHE A 215 -13.86 8.51 -13.72
CA PHE A 215 -15.24 8.06 -13.74
C PHE A 215 -15.97 8.46 -12.48
N ASP A 216 -17.26 8.77 -12.64
CA ASP A 216 -18.16 9.00 -11.52
C ASP A 216 -18.59 7.69 -10.82
N SER A 217 -19.47 7.79 -9.83
CA SER A 217 -20.04 6.63 -9.13
C SER A 217 -20.88 5.71 -10.02
N GLY A 218 -21.40 6.23 -11.13
CA GLY A 218 -22.15 5.49 -12.15
C GLY A 218 -21.26 4.84 -13.22
N LYS A 219 -19.93 4.89 -13.07
CA LYS A 219 -18.93 4.42 -14.05
C LYS A 219 -18.99 5.15 -15.40
N LYS A 220 -19.56 6.35 -15.45
CA LYS A 220 -19.54 7.20 -16.64
C LYS A 220 -18.21 7.94 -16.70
N GLU A 221 -17.59 7.97 -17.89
CA GLU A 221 -16.41 8.82 -18.14
C GLU A 221 -16.82 10.29 -17.98
N ILE A 222 -16.22 10.98 -17.01
CA ILE A 222 -16.46 12.40 -16.76
C ILE A 222 -15.28 13.26 -17.22
N ALA A 223 -14.08 12.69 -17.28
CA ALA A 223 -12.89 13.38 -17.72
C ALA A 223 -11.81 12.46 -18.30
N ARG A 224 -11.03 13.02 -19.24
CA ARG A 224 -9.83 12.40 -19.78
C ARG A 224 -8.67 13.37 -19.76
N PHE A 225 -7.51 12.85 -19.41
CA PHE A 225 -6.24 13.56 -19.41
C PHE A 225 -5.21 12.80 -20.22
N LYS A 226 -4.21 13.52 -20.74
CA LYS A 226 -3.03 12.97 -21.39
C LYS A 226 -1.82 13.22 -20.48
N LYS A 227 -0.98 12.21 -20.30
CA LYS A 227 0.31 12.35 -19.61
C LYS A 227 1.20 13.34 -20.37
N THR A 228 1.91 14.21 -19.67
CA THR A 228 2.99 15.00 -20.29
C THR A 228 4.24 14.13 -20.41
N ASP A 229 4.88 14.15 -21.57
CA ASP A 229 6.19 13.49 -21.75
C ASP A 229 7.31 14.30 -21.07
#